data_AF-A0A6G8UE79-F1
#
_entry.id   AF-A0A6G8UE79-F1
#
_cell.length_a   1.000
_cell.length_b   1.000
_cell.length_c   1.000
_cell.angle_alpha   90.00
_cell.angle_beta   90.00
_cell.angle_gamma   90.00
#
_symmetry.space_group_name_H-M   'P 1'
#
loop_
_entity.id
_entity.type
_entity.pdbx_description
1 polymer ?
#
loop_
_entity_poly.entity_id
_entity_poly.type
_entity_poly.pdbx_seq_one_letter_code
_entity_poly.pdbx_strand_id
1 'polypeptide(L)'
;MSFLACLMRQSEHKRFNLTPAVRRAMIATNDQKVFRTYGPNGSAWKCERNGVSPRMLWKLLAHELIEDEPQTAVTTDTPATIRMRLSRVGLDMLKASLDGKA
;
A
#
# COMPACT_ATOMS: atom_id res chain seq x y z
N MET A 1 15.67 -25.20 -4.99
CA MET A 1 15.43 -23.77 -4.71
C MET A 1 16.57 -23.26 -3.83
N SER A 2 17.61 -22.68 -4.43
CA SER A 2 18.86 -22.31 -3.74
C SER A 2 18.70 -21.10 -2.81
N PHE A 3 19.42 -21.09 -1.69
CA PHE A 3 19.54 -19.96 -0.75
C PHE A 3 19.83 -18.61 -1.44
N LEU A 4 20.59 -18.63 -2.54
CA LEU A 4 20.89 -17.47 -3.38
C LEU A 4 19.65 -16.82 -4.01
N ALA A 5 18.64 -17.59 -4.42
CA ALA A 5 17.39 -17.05 -4.96
C ALA A 5 16.55 -16.36 -3.86
N CYS A 6 16.66 -16.83 -2.62
CA CYS A 6 15.99 -16.21 -1.46
C CYS A 6 16.66 -14.88 -1.06
N LEU A 7 18.00 -14.86 -1.05
CA LEU A 7 18.81 -13.66 -0.79
C LEU A 7 18.63 -12.58 -1.86
N MET A 8 18.61 -12.96 -3.15
CA MET A 8 18.38 -12.03 -4.25
C MET A 8 16.96 -11.41 -4.17
N ARG A 9 15.94 -12.22 -3.87
CA ARG A 9 14.56 -11.74 -3.68
C ARG A 9 14.41 -10.81 -2.46
N GLN A 10 15.21 -11.02 -1.41
CA GLN A 10 15.31 -10.10 -0.27
C GLN A 10 16.06 -8.80 -0.62
N SER A 11 17.08 -8.87 -1.48
CA SER A 11 17.85 -7.68 -1.89
C SER A 11 17.08 -6.76 -2.84
N GLU A 12 16.12 -7.30 -3.59
CA GLU A 12 15.23 -6.54 -4.47
C GLU A 12 14.06 -5.88 -3.75
N HIS A 13 13.83 -6.20 -2.46
CA HIS A 13 13.12 -5.29 -1.57
C HIS A 13 14.05 -4.11 -1.25
N LYS A 14 14.28 -3.27 -2.27
CA LYS A 14 14.87 -1.92 -2.17
C LYS A 14 14.45 -1.35 -0.82
N ARG A 15 15.41 -1.13 0.07
CA ARG A 15 15.20 -0.50 1.40
C ARG A 15 14.23 0.68 1.23
N PHE A 16 12.98 0.44 1.60
CA PHE A 16 11.95 1.43 1.40
C PHE A 16 12.08 2.42 2.55
N ASN A 17 12.58 3.62 2.27
CA ASN A 17 12.80 4.61 3.32
C ASN A 17 11.47 5.04 3.93
N LEU A 18 11.31 4.73 5.22
CA LEU A 18 10.08 4.91 5.99
C LEU A 18 10.00 6.34 6.54
N THR A 19 9.77 7.31 5.65
CA THR A 19 9.64 8.71 6.03
C THR A 19 8.33 8.97 6.80
N PRO A 20 8.19 10.10 7.51
CA PRO A 20 6.92 10.44 8.17
C PRO A 20 5.72 10.48 7.22
N ALA A 21 5.93 10.89 5.95
CA ALA A 21 4.88 10.90 4.94
C ALA A 21 4.45 9.49 4.50
N VAL A 22 5.41 8.58 4.36
CA VAL A 22 5.15 7.15 4.15
C VAL A 22 4.34 6.60 5.30
N ARG A 23 4.80 6.82 6.54
CA ARG A 23 4.14 6.28 7.74
C ARG A 23 2.70 6.75 7.83
N ARG A 24 2.43 8.03 7.58
CA ARG A 24 1.06 8.56 7.53
C ARG A 24 0.20 7.90 6.46
N ALA A 25 0.75 7.67 5.27
CA ALA A 25 0.03 6.98 4.20
C ALA A 25 -0.27 5.52 4.58
N MET A 26 0.69 4.80 5.15
CA MET A 26 0.49 3.42 5.62
C MET A 26 -0.55 3.34 6.73
N ILE A 27 -0.54 4.27 7.70
CA ILE A 27 -1.58 4.33 8.74
C ILE A 27 -2.94 4.66 8.12
N ALA A 28 -3.03 5.62 7.18
CA ALA A 28 -4.28 5.92 6.50
C ALA A 28 -4.85 4.72 5.75
N THR A 29 -3.99 3.92 5.10
CA THR A 29 -4.41 2.69 4.44
C THR A 29 -4.83 1.62 5.46
N ASN A 30 -4.09 1.47 6.57
CA ASN A 30 -4.46 0.54 7.65
C ASN A 30 -5.80 0.89 8.30
N ASP A 31 -6.07 2.19 8.47
CA ASP A 31 -7.34 2.71 8.99
C ASP A 31 -8.48 2.59 7.96
N GLN A 32 -8.25 1.95 6.80
CA GLN A 32 -9.22 1.77 5.72
C GLN A 32 -9.76 3.09 5.13
N LYS A 33 -8.97 4.17 5.21
CA LYS A 33 -9.35 5.53 4.74
C LYS A 33 -8.88 5.86 3.33
N VAL A 34 -8.35 4.88 2.61
CA VAL A 34 -7.78 5.04 1.27
C VAL A 34 -8.58 4.19 0.28
N PHE A 35 -8.97 4.82 -0.81
CA PHE A 35 -9.75 4.21 -1.88
C PHE A 35 -9.09 4.51 -3.23
N ARG A 36 -9.21 3.57 -4.15
CA ARG A 36 -8.77 3.70 -5.54
C ARG A 36 -9.98 3.49 -6.44
N THR A 37 -10.27 4.47 -7.26
CA THR A 37 -11.35 4.41 -8.25
C THR A 37 -10.74 4.06 -9.60
N TYR A 38 -11.15 2.93 -10.18
CA TYR A 38 -10.72 2.46 -11.50
C TYR A 38 -11.74 2.90 -12.55
N GLY A 39 -11.27 3.63 -13.57
CA GLY A 39 -12.07 4.06 -14.71
C GLY A 39 -11.37 3.80 -16.04
N PRO A 40 -12.06 4.02 -17.18
CA PRO A 40 -11.51 3.78 -18.51
C PRO A 40 -10.27 4.63 -18.83
N ASN A 41 -10.12 5.79 -18.17
CA ASN A 41 -9.02 6.73 -18.37
C ASN A 41 -7.89 6.57 -17.35
N GLY A 42 -7.90 5.47 -16.58
CA GLY A 42 -6.94 5.21 -15.51
C GLY A 42 -7.58 5.28 -14.12
N SER A 43 -6.74 5.21 -13.09
CA SER A 43 -7.20 5.17 -11.70
C SER A 43 -6.92 6.46 -10.94
N ALA A 44 -7.90 6.89 -10.15
CA ALA A 44 -7.79 8.01 -9.23
C ALA A 44 -7.74 7.52 -7.78
N TRP A 45 -7.13 8.33 -6.89
CA TRP A 45 -7.07 8.05 -5.45
C TRP A 45 -7.97 9.01 -4.68
N LYS A 46 -8.66 8.47 -3.68
CA LYS A 46 -9.38 9.22 -2.66
C LYS A 46 -8.86 8.81 -1.28
N CYS A 47 -8.50 9.78 -0.45
CA CYS A 47 -8.07 9.55 0.93
C CYS A 47 -8.87 10.47 1.85
N GLU A 48 -9.51 9.91 2.88
CA GLU A 48 -10.24 10.71 3.87
C GLU A 48 -9.30 11.43 4.84
N ARG A 49 -8.06 10.94 4.97
CA ARG A 49 -7.05 11.55 5.82
C ARG A 49 -6.24 12.60 5.05
N ASN A 50 -6.27 13.83 5.54
CA ASN A 50 -5.46 14.93 5.01
C ASN A 50 -3.95 14.62 5.08
N GLY A 51 -3.20 15.10 4.09
CA GLY A 51 -1.74 14.98 4.05
C GLY A 51 -1.19 13.67 3.45
N VAL A 52 -2.06 12.82 2.88
CA VAL A 52 -1.66 11.67 2.05
C VAL A 52 -1.75 12.06 0.59
N SER A 53 -0.62 12.10 -0.11
CA SER A 53 -0.62 12.44 -1.53
C SER A 53 -0.86 11.21 -2.41
N PRO A 54 -1.58 11.35 -3.55
CA PRO A 54 -1.75 10.26 -4.51
C PRO A 54 -0.40 9.69 -4.98
N ARG A 55 0.63 10.54 -5.17
CA ARG A 55 1.99 10.10 -5.51
C ARG A 55 2.57 9.14 -4.45
N MET A 56 2.29 9.37 -3.16
CA MET A 56 2.72 8.46 -2.10
C MET A 56 2.01 7.11 -2.18
N LEU A 57 0.69 7.12 -2.45
CA LEU A 57 -0.09 5.89 -2.59
C LEU A 57 0.38 5.06 -3.78
N TRP A 58 0.68 5.70 -4.91
CA TRP A 58 1.32 5.05 -6.06
C TRP A 58 2.67 4.43 -5.70
N LYS A 59 3.47 5.13 -4.90
CA LYS A 59 4.75 4.60 -4.42
C LYS A 59 4.55 3.37 -3.54
N LEU A 60 3.63 3.40 -2.59
CA LEU A 60 3.34 2.24 -1.73
C LEU A 60 2.86 1.04 -2.55
N LEU A 61 2.00 1.26 -3.55
CA LEU A 61 1.50 0.23 -4.43
C LEU A 61 2.62 -0.39 -5.29
N ALA A 62 3.50 0.43 -5.86
CA ALA A 62 4.64 -0.02 -6.66
C ALA A 62 5.67 -0.84 -5.84
N HIS A 63 5.64 -0.70 -4.52
CA HIS A 63 6.46 -1.45 -3.59
C HIS A 63 5.69 -2.58 -2.89
N GLU A 64 4.49 -2.91 -3.37
CA GLU A 64 3.66 -4.01 -2.84
C GLU A 64 3.35 -3.86 -1.33
N LEU A 65 3.35 -2.63 -0.81
CA LEU A 65 3.07 -2.33 0.61
C LEU A 65 1.58 -2.14 0.88
N ILE A 66 0.81 -1.83 -0.16
CA ILE A 66 -0.64 -1.73 -0.13
C ILE A 66 -1.19 -2.53 -1.30
N GLU A 67 -2.43 -3.00 -1.14
CA GLU A 67 -3.13 -3.80 -2.13
C GLU A 67 -4.62 -3.53 -2.05
N ASP A 68 -5.33 -3.93 -3.10
CA ASP A 68 -6.78 -3.87 -3.15
C ASP A 68 -7.35 -4.79 -2.05
N GLU A 69 -8.29 -4.28 -1.27
CA GLU A 69 -9.03 -5.11 -0.32
C GLU A 69 -9.92 -6.07 -1.12
N PRO A 70 -9.85 -7.39 -0.86
CA PRO A 70 -10.64 -8.36 -1.59
C PRO A 70 -12.12 -8.05 -1.41
N GLN A 71 -12.79 -7.68 -2.50
CA GLN A 71 -14.22 -7.44 -2.50
C GLN A 71 -14.95 -8.78 -2.38
N THR A 72 -15.73 -8.95 -1.31
CA THR A 72 -16.56 -10.13 -1.06
C THR A 72 -17.77 -10.23 -2.00
N ALA A 73 -18.09 -9.16 -2.74
CA ALA A 73 -19.13 -9.15 -3.75
C ALA A 73 -18.62 -8.43 -5.01
N VAL A 74 -18.61 -9.17 -6.12
CA VAL A 74 -18.19 -8.68 -7.44
C VAL A 74 -19.31 -7.80 -8.00
N THR A 75 -19.21 -6.49 -7.81
CA THR A 75 -20.01 -5.54 -8.60
C THR A 75 -19.12 -5.04 -9.74
N THR A 76 -19.38 -5.54 -10.94
CA THR A 76 -18.65 -5.21 -12.19
C THR A 76 -19.03 -3.86 -12.78
N ASP A 77 -19.48 -2.92 -11.96
CA ASP A 77 -19.82 -1.58 -12.46
C ASP A 77 -18.58 -0.70 -12.46
N THR A 78 -18.28 -0.18 -13.66
CA THR A 78 -17.28 0.87 -13.83
C THR A 78 -17.96 2.23 -13.66
N PRO A 79 -17.37 3.19 -12.92
CA PRO A 79 -16.07 3.08 -12.23
C PRO A 79 -16.14 2.31 -10.91
N ALA A 80 -15.25 1.34 -10.74
CA ALA A 80 -15.15 0.55 -9.53
C ALA A 80 -14.33 1.31 -8.48
N THR A 81 -14.91 1.58 -7.31
CA THR A 81 -14.16 2.16 -6.18
C THR A 81 -13.81 1.07 -5.19
N ILE A 82 -12.52 0.78 -5.08
CA ILE A 82 -11.98 -0.29 -4.26
C ILE A 82 -11.29 0.33 -3.04
N ARG A 83 -11.56 -0.26 -1.87
CA ARG A 83 -10.87 0.10 -0.63
C ARG A 83 -9.49 -0.52 -0.64
N MET A 84 -8.51 0.19 -0.12
CA MET A 84 -7.12 -0.25 -0.07
C MET A 84 -6.78 -0.73 1.33
N ARG A 85 -5.95 -1.76 1.42
CA ARG A 85 -5.41 -2.27 2.68
C ARG A 85 -3.89 -2.37 2.64
N LEU A 86 -3.27 -2.48 3.81
CA LEU A 86 -1.86 -2.85 3.87
C LEU A 86 -1.70 -4.30 3.42
N SER A 87 -0.68 -4.56 2.61
CA SER A 87 -0.22 -5.93 2.39
C SER A 87 0.39 -6.46 3.68
N ARG A 88 0.68 -7.77 3.72
CA ARG A 88 1.38 -8.35 4.87
C ARG A 88 2.72 -7.67 5.15
N VAL A 89 3.49 -7.42 4.09
CA VAL A 89 4.79 -6.74 4.15
C VAL A 89 4.63 -5.30 4.67
N GLY A 90 3.63 -4.57 4.16
CA GLY A 90 3.32 -3.22 4.63
C GLY A 90 2.94 -3.18 6.11
N LEU A 91 2.16 -4.16 6.58
CA LEU A 91 1.78 -4.26 7.98
C LEU A 91 2.98 -4.54 8.89
N ASP A 92 3.81 -5.52 8.53
CA ASP A 92 5.01 -5.86 9.32
C ASP A 92 5.99 -4.68 9.37
N MET A 93 6.13 -3.95 8.26
CA MET A 93 6.95 -2.73 8.19
C MET A 93 6.39 -1.58 9.04
N LEU A 94 5.07 -1.37 9.03
CA LEU A 94 4.44 -0.35 9.88
C LEU A 94 4.62 -0.68 11.37
N LYS A 95 4.42 -1.93 11.77
CA LYS A 95 4.62 -2.39 13.15
C LYS A 95 6.06 -2.16 13.62
N ALA A 96 7.04 -2.61 12.85
CA ALA A 96 8.45 -2.39 13.15
C ALA A 96 8.80 -0.90 13.33
N SER A 97 8.14 -0.02 12.56
CA SER A 97 8.31 1.43 12.69
C SER A 97 7.67 2.04 13.95
N LEU A 98 6.62 1.42 14.50
CA LEU A 98 5.93 1.90 15.70
C LEU A 98 6.60 1.37 16.97
N ASP A 99 7.17 0.17 16.92
CA ASP A 99 7.84 -0.50 18.04
C ASP A 99 9.24 0.08 18.38
N GLY A 100 9.68 1.14 17.71
CA GLY A 100 10.90 1.88 18.08
C GLY A 100 12.23 1.14 17.81
N LYS A 101 12.27 0.22 16.84
CA LYS A 101 13.50 -0.45 16.36
C LYS A 101 13.90 -0.02 14.94
N ALA A 102 13.86 1.28 14.65
CA ALA A 102 14.33 1.86 13.39
C ALA A 102 15.34 2.98 13.66
#